data_AF-A0AAU7EEE7-F1
#
_entry.id   AF-A0AAU7EEE7-F1
#
_cell.length_a   1.000
_cell.length_b   1.000
_cell.length_c   1.000
_cell.angle_alpha   90.00
_cell.angle_beta   90.00
_cell.angle_gamma   90.00
#
_symmetry.space_group_name_H-M   'P 1'
#
loop_
_entity.id
_entity.type
_entity.pdbx_description
1 polymer ?
#
loop_
_entity_poly.entity_id
_entity_poly.type
_entity_poly.pdbx_seq_one_letter_code
_entity_poly.pdbx_strand_id
1 'polypeptide(L)'
;MSEALDPINEEEEDDILQEIQEILDDPEISEEKKEKIIAVLTIKRSFSGPLPSPDVLQQYNNVVKDGAERVVKMAENQSKHRMELENFAIKGQIKQSGRGQIFGFTLALLCIASTVYLAIEGHETLAIALGTTTVIGLASIFVLGKIFQSKD
;
A
#
# COMPACT_ATOMS: atom_id res chain seq x y z
N MET A 1 -15.02 19.44 18.93
CA MET A 1 -15.55 18.71 20.09
C MET A 1 -16.47 17.65 19.52
N SER A 2 -15.93 16.45 19.28
CA SER A 2 -16.72 15.33 18.76
C SER A 2 -17.43 14.74 19.97
N GLU A 3 -18.72 15.01 20.10
CA GLU A 3 -19.57 14.35 21.08
C GLU A 3 -19.54 12.86 20.73
N ALA A 4 -18.85 12.06 21.55
CA ALA A 4 -18.92 10.62 21.42
C ALA A 4 -20.36 10.26 21.74
N LEU A 5 -21.09 9.76 20.75
CA LEU A 5 -22.40 9.16 20.96
C LEU A 5 -22.22 8.09 22.04
N ASP A 6 -22.93 8.24 23.15
CA ASP A 6 -22.98 7.22 24.20
C ASP A 6 -23.39 5.88 23.56
N PRO A 7 -22.79 4.76 24.00
CA PRO A 7 -23.18 3.44 23.52
C PRO A 7 -24.67 3.25 23.84
N ILE A 8 -25.45 3.01 22.78
CA ILE A 8 -26.88 2.70 22.87
C ILE A 8 -27.03 1.52 23.82
N ASN A 9 -27.83 1.67 24.89
CA ASN A 9 -28.05 0.58 25.86
C ASN A 9 -28.81 -0.57 25.17
N GLU A 10 -28.68 -1.82 25.65
CA GLU A 10 -29.36 -2.99 25.06
C GLU A 10 -30.89 -2.79 25.00
N GLU A 11 -31.48 -2.10 26.00
CA GLU A 11 -32.91 -1.73 26.00
C GLU A 11 -33.28 -0.70 24.92
N GLU A 12 -32.40 0.27 24.63
CA GLU A 12 -32.62 1.26 23.56
C GLU A 12 -32.40 0.63 22.18
N GLU A 13 -31.50 -0.35 22.05
CA GLU A 13 -31.28 -1.08 20.81
C GLU A 13 -32.51 -1.95 20.48
N ASP A 14 -33.10 -2.64 21.47
CA ASP A 14 -34.31 -3.43 21.30
C ASP A 14 -35.54 -2.57 20.97
N ASP A 15 -35.71 -1.40 21.59
CA ASP A 15 -36.81 -0.46 21.27
C ASP A 15 -36.69 0.09 19.85
N ILE A 16 -35.48 0.46 19.41
CA ILE A 16 -35.22 0.94 18.04
C ILE A 16 -35.46 -0.19 17.01
N LEU A 17 -35.09 -1.43 17.33
CA LEU A 17 -35.34 -2.58 16.46
C LEU A 17 -36.83 -2.87 16.31
N GLN A 18 -37.62 -2.69 17.37
CA GLN A 18 -39.08 -2.82 17.33
C GLN A 18 -39.72 -1.72 16.48
N GLU A 19 -39.33 -0.45 16.67
CA GLU A 19 -39.82 0.66 15.84
C GLU A 19 -39.48 0.47 14.35
N ILE A 20 -38.28 -0.03 14.04
CA ILE A 20 -37.88 -0.33 12.65
C ILE A 20 -38.70 -1.49 12.07
N GLN A 21 -39.00 -2.53 12.84
CA GLN A 21 -39.88 -3.62 12.41
C GLN A 21 -41.29 -3.13 12.12
N GLU A 22 -41.85 -2.28 12.97
CA GLU A 22 -43.19 -1.71 12.78
C GLU A 22 -43.28 -0.85 11.50
N ILE A 23 -42.22 -0.09 11.20
CA ILE A 23 -42.11 0.67 9.94
C ILE A 23 -41.99 -0.27 8.74
N LEU A 24 -41.23 -1.37 8.84
CA LEU A 24 -41.05 -2.31 7.73
C LEU A 24 -42.32 -3.16 7.43
N ASP A 25 -43.18 -3.35 8.41
CA ASP A 25 -44.46 -4.06 8.30
C ASP A 25 -45.61 -3.17 7.78
N ASP A 26 -45.40 -1.86 7.66
CA ASP A 26 -46.37 -0.93 7.10
C ASP A 26 -46.66 -1.25 5.62
N PRO A 27 -47.93 -1.57 5.25
CA PRO A 27 -48.31 -1.89 3.87
C PRO A 27 -48.18 -0.70 2.89
N GLU A 28 -47.97 0.53 3.36
CA GLU A 28 -47.77 1.73 2.53
C GLU A 28 -46.32 1.88 2.03
N ILE A 29 -45.36 1.14 2.59
CA ILE A 29 -43.95 1.19 2.19
C ILE A 29 -43.68 0.22 1.04
N SER A 30 -43.39 0.78 -0.14
CA SER A 30 -42.88 0.04 -1.31
C SER A 30 -41.63 -0.79 -0.96
N GLU A 31 -41.55 -2.01 -1.48
CA GLU A 31 -40.38 -2.91 -1.33
C GLU A 31 -39.05 -2.23 -1.68
N GLU A 32 -39.05 -1.29 -2.63
CA GLU A 32 -37.85 -0.51 -3.00
C GLU A 32 -37.36 0.41 -1.87
N LYS A 33 -38.26 0.91 -1.02
CA LYS A 33 -37.89 1.70 0.17
C LYS A 33 -37.38 0.81 1.30
N LYS A 34 -37.95 -0.39 1.47
CA LYS A 34 -37.48 -1.37 2.45
C LYS A 34 -36.04 -1.80 2.15
N GLU A 35 -35.72 -2.09 0.89
CA GLU A 35 -34.36 -2.39 0.46
C GLU A 35 -33.38 -1.25 0.75
N LYS A 36 -33.77 0.01 0.50
CA LYS A 36 -32.93 1.18 0.82
C LYS A 36 -32.68 1.34 2.32
N ILE A 37 -33.68 1.05 3.16
CA ILE A 37 -33.55 1.09 4.63
C ILE A 37 -32.57 0.01 5.11
N ILE A 38 -32.73 -1.23 4.63
CA ILE A 38 -31.83 -2.35 4.94
C ILE A 38 -30.39 -2.06 4.49
N ALA A 39 -30.23 -1.46 3.31
CA ALA A 39 -28.92 -1.05 2.80
C ALA A 39 -28.24 0.00 3.71
N VAL A 40 -28.99 1.01 4.18
CA VAL A 40 -28.46 2.05 5.08
C VAL A 40 -28.06 1.48 6.45
N LEU A 41 -28.84 0.56 7.01
CA LEU A 41 -28.51 -0.11 8.28
C LEU A 41 -27.24 -0.96 8.18
N THR A 42 -27.07 -1.68 7.07
CA THR A 42 -25.87 -2.49 6.80
C THR A 42 -24.61 -1.63 6.72
N ILE A 43 -24.71 -0.42 6.16
CA ILE A 43 -23.58 0.51 6.05
C ILE A 43 -23.11 1.00 7.43
N LYS A 44 -24.03 1.25 8.39
CA LYS A 44 -23.67 1.77 9.72
C LYS A 44 -22.88 0.78 10.60
N ARG A 45 -22.99 -0.53 10.37
CA ARG A 45 -22.22 -1.56 11.12
C ARG A 45 -20.87 -1.92 10.48
N SER A 46 -20.46 -1.25 9.39
CA SER A 46 -19.18 -1.50 8.75
C SER A 46 -18.03 -0.83 9.50
N PHE A 47 -17.48 -1.51 10.51
CA PHE A 47 -16.19 -1.12 11.08
C PHE A 47 -15.08 -1.59 10.13
N SER A 48 -14.27 -0.66 9.64
CA SER A 48 -13.19 -0.95 8.70
C SER A 48 -11.86 -0.58 9.33
N GLY A 49 -11.03 -1.58 9.58
CA GLY A 49 -9.75 -1.44 10.23
C GLY A 49 -9.14 -2.80 10.56
N PRO A 50 -7.86 -2.83 10.96
CA PRO A 50 -7.18 -4.06 11.36
C PRO A 50 -7.71 -4.64 12.68
N LEU A 51 -8.58 -3.89 13.38
CA LEU A 51 -9.20 -4.27 14.64
C LEU A 51 -10.73 -4.32 14.48
N PRO A 52 -11.40 -5.24 15.19
CA PRO A 52 -12.85 -5.22 15.32
C PRO A 52 -13.31 -3.99 16.11
N SER A 53 -14.62 -3.71 16.09
CA SER A 53 -15.19 -2.62 16.89
C SER A 53 -14.94 -2.83 18.39
N PRO A 54 -14.95 -1.76 19.21
CA PRO A 54 -14.78 -1.86 20.66
C PRO A 54 -15.75 -2.84 21.32
N ASP A 55 -17.03 -2.84 20.91
CA ASP A 55 -18.05 -3.72 21.48
C ASP A 55 -17.75 -5.20 21.19
N VAL A 56 -17.33 -5.50 19.96
CA VAL A 56 -16.92 -6.86 19.57
C VAL A 56 -15.65 -7.28 20.30
N LEU A 57 -14.68 -6.38 20.49
CA LEU A 57 -13.49 -6.64 21.30
C LEU A 57 -13.85 -6.99 22.75
N GLN A 58 -14.83 -6.30 23.34
CA GLN A 58 -15.29 -6.59 24.70
C GLN A 58 -15.94 -7.99 24.77
N GLN A 59 -16.73 -8.38 23.78
CA GLN A 59 -17.30 -9.73 23.68
C GLN A 59 -16.22 -10.82 23.63
N TYR A 60 -15.07 -10.57 22.99
CA TYR A 60 -13.96 -11.54 22.99
C TYR A 60 -13.44 -11.85 24.39
N ASN A 61 -13.40 -10.88 25.30
CA ASN A 61 -13.01 -11.11 26.69
C ASN A 61 -14.04 -11.95 27.47
N ASN A 62 -15.31 -11.87 27.09
CA ASN A 62 -16.38 -12.64 27.73
C ASN A 62 -16.32 -14.12 27.35
N VAL A 63 -15.90 -14.44 26.11
CA VAL A 63 -15.80 -15.83 25.61
C VAL A 63 -14.47 -16.46 25.99
N VAL A 64 -13.37 -15.70 25.93
CA VAL A 64 -12.02 -16.20 26.19
C VAL A 64 -11.29 -15.21 27.09
N LYS A 65 -10.63 -15.73 28.12
CA LYS A 65 -9.79 -14.91 29.00
C LYS A 65 -8.75 -14.13 28.17
N ASP A 66 -8.68 -12.83 28.41
CA ASP A 66 -7.79 -11.88 27.71
C ASP A 66 -7.94 -11.91 26.18
N GLY A 67 -9.13 -12.25 25.67
CA GLY A 67 -9.42 -12.36 24.24
C GLY A 67 -9.18 -11.05 23.47
N ALA A 68 -9.62 -9.91 24.00
CA ALA A 68 -9.42 -8.60 23.39
C ALA A 68 -7.92 -8.27 23.22
N GLU A 69 -7.13 -8.48 24.28
CA GLU A 69 -5.67 -8.28 24.28
C GLU A 69 -4.99 -9.13 23.21
N ARG A 70 -5.40 -10.41 23.07
CA ARG A 70 -4.85 -11.32 22.07
C ARG A 70 -5.16 -10.86 20.64
N VAL A 71 -6.36 -10.33 20.39
CA VAL A 71 -6.75 -9.78 19.08
C VAL A 71 -5.96 -8.52 18.77
N VAL A 72 -5.84 -7.60 19.71
CA VAL A 72 -5.05 -6.37 19.56
C VAL A 72 -3.59 -6.71 19.26
N LYS A 73 -2.99 -7.60 20.07
CA LYS A 73 -1.62 -8.06 19.90
C LYS A 73 -1.39 -8.74 18.55
N MET A 74 -2.37 -9.50 18.06
CA MET A 74 -2.31 -10.09 16.73
C MET A 74 -2.24 -9.00 15.64
N ALA A 75 -3.09 -7.98 15.72
CA ALA A 75 -3.08 -6.86 14.77
C ALA A 75 -1.78 -6.04 14.83
N GLU A 76 -1.25 -5.80 16.04
CA GLU A 76 0.06 -5.15 16.22
C GLU A 76 1.19 -5.96 15.58
N ASN A 77 1.21 -7.27 15.79
CA ASN A 77 2.23 -8.14 15.22
C ASN A 77 2.15 -8.18 13.69
N GLN A 78 0.94 -8.22 13.13
CA GLN A 78 0.74 -8.13 11.68
C GLN A 78 1.21 -6.77 11.13
N SER A 79 0.93 -5.69 11.84
CA SER A 79 1.37 -4.35 11.47
C SER A 79 2.89 -4.22 11.50
N LYS A 80 3.54 -4.73 12.56
CA LYS A 80 5.01 -4.80 12.68
C LYS A 80 5.62 -5.64 11.56
N HIS A 81 5.07 -6.82 11.29
CA HIS A 81 5.55 -7.69 10.22
C HIS A 81 5.43 -7.02 8.84
N ARG A 82 4.31 -6.36 8.56
CA ARG A 82 4.12 -5.57 7.33
C ARG A 82 5.16 -4.44 7.22
N MET A 83 5.37 -3.67 8.29
CA MET A 83 6.38 -2.61 8.32
C MET A 83 7.79 -3.17 8.10
N GLU A 84 8.12 -4.33 8.66
CA GLU A 84 9.40 -5.00 8.44
C GLU A 84 9.60 -5.41 6.98
N LEU A 85 8.56 -5.98 6.34
CA LEU A 85 8.57 -6.35 4.93
C LEU A 85 8.72 -5.11 4.02
N GLU A 86 7.98 -4.03 4.31
CA GLU A 86 8.10 -2.76 3.58
C GLU A 86 9.51 -2.19 3.70
N ASN A 87 10.08 -2.18 4.92
CA ASN A 87 11.46 -1.77 5.15
C ASN A 87 12.47 -2.64 4.41
N PHE A 88 12.28 -3.96 4.40
CA PHE A 88 13.16 -4.88 3.67
C PHE A 88 13.08 -4.64 2.16
N ALA A 89 11.87 -4.48 1.62
CA ALA A 89 11.64 -4.20 0.20
C ALA A 89 12.31 -2.89 -0.23
N ILE A 90 12.09 -1.79 0.51
CA ILE A 90 12.71 -0.49 0.23
C ILE A 90 14.24 -0.60 0.28
N LYS A 91 14.80 -1.20 1.33
CA LYS A 91 16.26 -1.40 1.45
C LYS A 91 16.81 -2.27 0.31
N GLY A 92 16.07 -3.30 -0.10
CA GLY A 92 16.41 -4.15 -1.24
C GLY A 92 16.45 -3.36 -2.53
N GLN A 93 15.43 -2.54 -2.80
CA GLN A 93 15.33 -1.69 -3.98
C GLN A 93 16.47 -0.66 -4.05
N ILE A 94 16.79 0.00 -2.94
CA ILE A 94 17.92 0.95 -2.85
C ILE A 94 19.25 0.25 -3.17
N LYS A 95 19.48 -0.93 -2.57
CA LYS A 95 20.72 -1.71 -2.81
C LYS A 95 20.82 -2.18 -4.26
N GLN A 96 19.73 -2.64 -4.85
CA GLN A 96 19.70 -3.09 -6.25
C GLN A 96 20.00 -1.93 -7.20
N SER A 97 19.36 -0.77 -6.99
CA SER A 97 19.61 0.45 -7.77
C SER A 97 21.08 0.90 -7.67
N GLY A 98 21.63 0.95 -6.46
CA GLY A 98 23.03 1.33 -6.24
C GLY A 98 24.03 0.39 -6.91
N ARG A 99 23.81 -0.93 -6.86
CA ARG A 99 24.67 -1.92 -7.55
C ARG A 99 24.61 -1.77 -9.06
N GLY A 100 23.42 -1.55 -9.62
CA GLY A 100 23.24 -1.28 -11.06
C GLY A 100 24.04 -0.05 -11.52
N GLN A 101 24.01 1.03 -10.74
CA GLN A 101 24.76 2.25 -11.04
C GLN A 101 26.28 2.03 -10.99
N ILE A 102 26.78 1.26 -10.01
CA ILE A 102 28.22 0.92 -9.91
C ILE A 102 28.67 0.09 -11.13
N PHE A 103 27.89 -0.93 -11.53
CA PHE A 103 28.23 -1.73 -12.70
C PHE A 103 28.19 -0.90 -13.99
N GLY A 104 27.18 -0.04 -14.15
CA GLY A 104 27.09 0.89 -15.29
C GLY A 104 28.28 1.86 -15.34
N PHE A 105 28.67 2.44 -14.21
CA PHE A 105 29.84 3.32 -14.12
C PHE A 105 31.15 2.58 -14.47
N THR A 106 31.32 1.37 -13.94
CA THR A 106 32.51 0.55 -14.20
C THR A 106 32.62 0.20 -15.69
N LEU A 107 31.51 -0.21 -16.31
CA LEU A 107 31.46 -0.51 -17.74
C LEU A 107 31.77 0.73 -18.60
N ALA A 108 31.19 1.88 -18.24
CA ALA A 108 31.46 3.15 -18.94
C ALA A 108 32.95 3.52 -18.88
N LEU A 109 33.58 3.38 -17.71
CA LEU A 109 35.00 3.64 -17.53
C LEU A 109 35.87 2.71 -18.38
N LEU A 110 35.53 1.41 -18.43
CA LEU A 110 36.21 0.44 -19.29
C LEU A 110 36.06 0.79 -20.79
N CYS A 111 34.88 1.19 -21.25
CA CYS A 111 34.67 1.60 -22.64
C CYS A 111 35.48 2.86 -23.00
N ILE A 112 35.53 3.84 -22.10
CA ILE A 112 36.33 5.06 -22.30
C ILE A 112 37.82 4.71 -22.34
N ALA A 113 38.30 3.87 -21.42
CA ALA A 113 39.70 3.42 -21.40
C ALA A 113 40.08 2.68 -22.70
N SER A 114 39.23 1.77 -23.17
CA SER A 114 39.42 1.07 -24.45
C SER A 114 39.42 2.03 -25.64
N THR A 115 38.56 3.06 -25.63
CA THR A 115 38.52 4.08 -26.68
C THR A 115 39.82 4.88 -26.73
N VAL A 116 40.34 5.32 -25.57
CA VAL A 116 41.61 6.04 -25.47
C VAL A 116 42.78 5.15 -25.92
N TYR A 117 42.78 3.88 -25.52
CA TYR A 117 43.80 2.91 -25.94
C TYR A 117 43.85 2.77 -27.47
N LEU A 118 42.70 2.56 -28.12
CA LEU A 118 42.60 2.44 -29.58
C LEU A 118 43.04 3.72 -30.30
N ALA A 119 42.76 4.89 -29.72
CA ALA A 119 43.19 6.17 -30.28
C ALA A 119 44.72 6.32 -30.26
N ILE A 120 45.38 5.85 -29.20
CA ILE A 120 46.85 5.89 -29.08
C ILE A 120 47.52 4.90 -30.05
N GLU A 121 46.94 3.72 -30.26
CA GLU A 121 47.43 2.73 -31.24
C GLU A 121 47.25 3.19 -32.71
N GLY A 122 46.55 4.30 -32.96
CA GLY A 122 46.32 4.84 -34.30
C GLY A 122 45.10 4.24 -35.00
N HIS A 123 44.26 3.48 -34.29
CA HIS A 123 42.99 2.94 -34.80
C HIS A 123 41.86 3.98 -34.73
N GLU A 124 42.04 5.12 -35.41
CA GLU A 124 41.18 6.31 -35.31
C GLU A 124 39.70 6.01 -35.61
N THR A 125 39.40 5.27 -36.68
CA THR A 125 38.01 4.92 -37.04
C THR A 125 37.31 4.08 -35.96
N LEU A 126 38.02 3.14 -35.35
CA LEU A 126 37.48 2.28 -34.29
C LEU A 126 37.29 3.08 -32.99
N ALA A 127 38.23 3.94 -32.65
CA ALA A 127 38.12 4.83 -31.50
C ALA A 127 36.92 5.80 -31.64
N ILE A 128 36.74 6.41 -32.80
CA ILE A 128 35.60 7.29 -33.08
C ILE A 128 34.28 6.51 -33.00
N ALA A 129 34.19 5.34 -33.63
CA ALA A 129 32.98 4.51 -33.64
C ALA A 129 32.59 4.06 -32.21
N LEU A 130 33.56 3.58 -31.42
CA LEU A 130 33.33 3.12 -30.06
C LEU A 130 32.97 4.29 -29.13
N GLY A 131 33.70 5.40 -29.22
CA GLY A 131 33.49 6.58 -28.38
C GLY A 131 32.11 7.21 -28.61
N THR A 132 31.74 7.46 -29.86
CA THR A 132 30.44 8.05 -30.22
C THR A 132 29.27 7.15 -29.80
N THR A 133 29.38 5.84 -30.07
CA THR A 133 28.36 4.86 -29.67
C THR A 133 28.20 4.80 -28.16
N THR A 134 29.30 4.84 -27.41
CA THR A 134 29.27 4.84 -25.94
C THR A 134 28.58 6.08 -25.38
N VAL A 135 28.90 7.28 -25.90
CA VAL A 135 28.27 8.53 -25.46
C VAL A 135 26.77 8.55 -25.78
N ILE A 136 26.38 8.16 -27.00
CA ILE A 136 24.97 8.10 -27.40
C ILE A 136 24.22 7.08 -26.54
N GLY A 137 24.80 5.89 -26.29
CA GLY A 137 24.21 4.87 -25.44
C GLY A 137 23.97 5.35 -24.01
N LEU A 138 24.98 5.98 -23.39
CA LEU A 138 24.86 6.53 -22.03
C LEU A 138 23.82 7.66 -21.95
N ALA A 139 23.86 8.60 -22.92
CA ALA A 139 22.88 9.68 -22.99
C ALA A 139 21.45 9.14 -23.16
N SER A 140 21.27 8.13 -24.01
CA SER A 140 19.96 7.50 -24.25
C SER A 140 19.42 6.85 -22.99
N ILE A 141 20.24 6.06 -22.28
CA ILE A 141 19.84 5.42 -21.01
C ILE A 141 19.46 6.46 -19.96
N PHE A 142 20.21 7.56 -19.85
CA PHE A 142 19.90 8.65 -18.92
C PHE A 142 18.57 9.34 -19.25
N VAL A 143 18.32 9.63 -20.53
CA VAL A 143 17.06 10.24 -20.99
C VAL A 143 15.88 9.29 -20.76
N LEU A 144 16.02 8.02 -21.14
CA LEU A 144 15.01 6.97 -20.89
C LEU A 144 14.70 6.86 -19.39
N GLY A 145 15.73 6.77 -18.54
CA GLY A 145 15.57 6.71 -17.09
C GLY A 145 14.79 7.90 -16.51
N LYS A 146 15.05 9.12 -17.03
CA LYS A 146 14.31 10.33 -16.63
C LYS A 146 12.85 10.29 -17.06
N ILE A 147 12.55 9.77 -18.25
CA ILE A 147 11.16 9.67 -18.76
C ILE A 147 10.37 8.65 -17.92
N PHE A 148 10.96 7.50 -17.58
CA PHE A 148 10.30 6.50 -16.75
C PHE A 148 10.04 6.99 -15.32
N GLN A 149 10.97 7.74 -14.70
CA GLN A 149 10.76 8.33 -13.37
C GLN A 149 9.66 9.41 -13.31
N SER A 150 9.31 10.04 -14.43
CA SER A 150 8.28 11.08 -14.47
C SER A 150 6.85 10.52 -14.55
N LYS A 151 6.69 9.20 -14.74
CA LYS A 151 5.39 8.56 -15.01
C LYS A 151 4.84 7.79 -13.81
N ASP A 152 5.63 7.69 -12.74
CA ASP A 152 5.22 7.21 -11.41
C ASP A 152 4.99 8.42 -10.49
#